data_AF-A0A7K3Y3C7-F1
#
_entry.id   AF-A0A7K3Y3C7-F1
#
_cell.length_a   1.000
_cell.length_b   1.000
_cell.length_c   1.000
_cell.angle_alpha   90.00
_cell.angle_beta   90.00
_cell.angle_gamma   90.00
#
_symmetry.space_group_name_H-M   'P 1'
#
loop_
_entity.id
_entity.type
_entity.pdbx_description
1 polymer ?
#
loop_
_entity_poly.entity_id
_entity_poly.type
_entity_poly.pdbx_seq_one_letter_code
_entity_poly.pdbx_strand_id
1 'polypeptide(L)'
;MTYSATNQRIYLFTLFSMLLLLDVVTTTRILLIGGVELNPLMAGVVSSVPLHIGVKALFFAAMVLWARWWDVRIRHGGVTVLTVLCTWFTFVVVHNIGSLVSLPTWVMA
;
A
#
# COMPACT_ATOMS: atom_id res chain seq x y z
N MET A 1 -3.80 28.68 8.71
CA MET A 1 -4.41 27.35 8.92
C MET A 1 -3.33 26.38 9.39
N THR A 2 -3.11 26.28 10.69
CA THR A 2 -2.18 25.32 11.28
C THR A 2 -2.89 23.99 11.44
N TYR A 3 -2.70 23.06 10.49
CA TYR A 3 -3.11 21.68 10.70
C TYR A 3 -2.33 21.15 11.92
N SER A 4 -3.05 20.75 12.98
CA SER A 4 -2.44 20.08 14.13
C SER A 4 -1.71 18.83 13.63
N ALA A 5 -0.48 18.59 14.10
CA ALA A 5 0.34 17.45 13.69
C ALA A 5 -0.39 16.10 13.84
N THR A 6 -1.34 16.02 14.79
CA THR A 6 -2.23 14.86 14.97
C THR A 6 -3.14 14.63 13.76
N ASN A 7 -3.75 15.69 13.21
CA ASN A 7 -4.64 15.58 12.05
C ASN A 7 -3.87 15.11 10.82
N GLN A 8 -2.67 15.67 10.60
CA GLN A 8 -1.80 15.26 9.48
C GLN A 8 -1.45 13.77 9.54
N ARG A 9 -1.22 13.22 10.74
CA ARG A 9 -0.93 11.78 10.90
C ARG A 9 -2.14 10.90 10.61
N ILE A 10 -3.32 11.30 11.07
CA ILE A 10 -4.55 10.57 10.78
C ILE A 10 -4.75 10.51 9.27
N TYR A 11 -4.61 11.64 8.56
CA TYR A 11 -4.69 11.66 7.10
C TYR A 11 -3.68 10.73 6.44
N LEU A 12 -2.40 10.74 6.87
CA LEU A 12 -1.37 9.87 6.30
C LEU A 12 -1.62 8.38 6.59
N PHE A 13 -2.10 8.03 7.79
CA PHE A 13 -2.47 6.64 8.09
C PHE A 13 -3.68 6.18 7.27
N THR A 14 -4.69 7.02 7.12
CA THR A 14 -5.85 6.73 6.27
C THR A 14 -5.42 6.57 4.82
N LEU A 15 -4.62 7.49 4.28
CA LEU A 15 -4.08 7.41 2.93
C LEU A 15 -3.27 6.13 2.73
N PHE A 16 -2.37 5.82 3.65
CA PHE A 16 -1.55 4.62 3.59
C PHE A 16 -2.39 3.33 3.61
N SER A 17 -3.41 3.26 4.47
CA SER A 17 -4.36 2.14 4.50
C SER A 17 -5.10 1.98 3.16
N MET A 18 -5.59 3.09 2.60
CA MET A 18 -6.27 3.07 1.28
C MET A 18 -5.33 2.62 0.17
N LEU A 19 -4.07 3.06 0.18
CA LEU A 19 -3.06 2.63 -0.80
C LEU A 19 -2.76 1.14 -0.68
N LEU A 20 -2.66 0.58 0.54
CA LEU A 20 -2.47 -0.86 0.73
C LEU A 20 -3.67 -1.67 0.24
N LEU A 21 -4.89 -1.20 0.48
CA LEU A 21 -6.10 -1.85 -0.04
C LEU A 21 -6.14 -1.82 -1.57
N LEU A 22 -5.80 -0.67 -2.15
CA LEU A 22 -5.79 -0.50 -3.61
C LEU A 22 -4.72 -1.37 -4.27
N ASP A 23 -3.56 -1.53 -3.63
CA ASP A 23 -2.53 -2.47 -4.03
C ASP A 23 -3.05 -3.92 -4.02
N VAL A 24 -3.71 -4.36 -2.93
CA VAL A 24 -4.35 -5.69 -2.89
C VAL A 24 -5.33 -5.89 -4.02
N VAL A 25 -6.22 -4.92 -4.26
CA VAL A 25 -7.24 -5.01 -5.30
C VAL A 25 -6.60 -5.10 -6.69
N THR A 26 -5.65 -4.21 -6.98
CA THR A 26 -5.01 -4.13 -8.30
C THR A 26 -4.18 -5.37 -8.59
N THR A 27 -3.37 -5.84 -7.64
CA THR A 27 -2.61 -7.08 -7.80
C THR A 27 -3.52 -8.30 -7.93
N THR A 28 -4.58 -8.41 -7.13
CA THR A 28 -5.53 -9.52 -7.24
C THR A 28 -6.17 -9.55 -8.63
N ARG A 29 -6.52 -8.38 -9.19
CA ARG A 29 -7.03 -8.29 -10.57
C ARG A 29 -6.00 -8.74 -11.60
N ILE A 30 -4.75 -8.28 -11.48
CA ILE A 30 -3.64 -8.68 -12.38
C ILE A 30 -3.45 -10.21 -12.37
N LEU A 31 -3.56 -10.85 -11.21
CA LEU A 31 -3.39 -12.30 -11.10
C LEU A 31 -4.59 -13.08 -11.67
N LEU A 32 -5.81 -12.58 -11.47
CA LEU A 32 -7.03 -13.21 -12.00
C LEU A 32 -7.04 -13.23 -13.54
N ILE A 33 -6.39 -12.26 -14.19
CA ILE A 33 -6.29 -12.17 -15.66
C ILE A 33 -5.00 -12.80 -16.20
N GLY A 34 -4.27 -13.58 -15.39
CA GLY A 34 -3.09 -14.33 -15.81
C GLY A 34 -1.77 -13.55 -15.81
N GLY A 35 -1.75 -12.36 -15.21
CA GLY A 35 -0.52 -11.61 -14.95
C GLY A 35 0.33 -12.25 -13.85
N VAL A 36 1.54 -11.68 -13.63
CA VAL A 36 2.52 -12.22 -12.68
C VAL A 36 2.85 -11.16 -11.63
N GLU A 37 2.93 -11.59 -10.36
CA GLU A 37 3.41 -10.75 -9.28
C GLU A 37 4.92 -10.51 -9.45
N LEU A 38 5.31 -9.25 -9.65
CA LEU A 38 6.72 -8.87 -9.82
C LEU A 38 7.54 -8.98 -8.53
N ASN A 39 6.88 -9.05 -7.37
CA ASN A 39 7.53 -9.29 -6.09
C ASN A 39 7.63 -10.80 -5.81
N PRO A 40 8.81 -11.43 -5.97
CA PRO A 40 8.97 -12.88 -5.82
C PRO A 40 8.67 -13.37 -4.39
N LEU A 41 8.82 -12.50 -3.38
CA LEU A 41 8.45 -12.83 -1.99
C LEU A 41 6.94 -12.92 -1.79
N MET A 42 6.16 -12.20 -2.61
CA MET A 42 4.71 -12.19 -2.55
C MET A 42 4.11 -13.30 -3.42
N ALA A 43 4.80 -13.80 -4.45
CA ALA A 43 4.27 -14.76 -5.42
C ALA A 43 3.53 -15.97 -4.80
N GLY A 44 3.98 -16.49 -3.66
CA GLY A 44 3.29 -17.58 -2.93
C GLY A 44 2.13 -17.16 -2.03
N VAL A 45 2.06 -15.89 -1.65
CA VAL A 45 1.04 -15.29 -0.77
C VAL A 45 -0.16 -14.81 -1.58
N VAL A 46 0.08 -14.23 -2.77
CA VAL A 46 -0.98 -13.55 -3.53
C VAL A 46 -2.00 -14.49 -4.17
N SER A 47 -1.71 -15.79 -4.21
CA SER A 47 -2.64 -16.83 -4.67
C SER A 47 -3.87 -16.96 -3.77
N SER A 48 -3.81 -16.44 -2.53
CA SER A 48 -4.91 -16.41 -1.57
C SER A 48 -5.21 -14.97 -1.16
N VAL A 49 -6.35 -14.42 -1.61
CA VAL A 49 -6.78 -13.04 -1.30
C VAL A 49 -6.83 -12.77 0.22
N PRO A 50 -7.35 -13.68 1.07
CA PRO A 50 -7.30 -13.49 2.52
C PRO A 50 -5.87 -13.40 3.07
N LEU A 51 -4.94 -14.19 2.54
CA LEU A 51 -3.54 -14.19 2.95
C LEU A 51 -2.86 -12.89 2.52
N HIS A 52 -3.17 -12.40 1.31
CA HIS A 52 -2.69 -11.11 0.82
C HIS A 52 -3.14 -9.95 1.72
N ILE A 53 -4.43 -9.90 2.08
CA ILE A 53 -4.97 -8.89 3.00
C ILE A 53 -4.29 -9.01 4.38
N GLY A 54 -4.14 -10.24 4.89
CA GLY A 54 -3.51 -10.49 6.19
C GLY A 54 -2.07 -9.97 6.26
N VAL A 55 -1.27 -10.21 5.22
CA VAL A 55 0.11 -9.70 5.14
C VAL A 55 0.15 -8.17 5.10
N LYS A 56 -0.76 -7.53 4.35
CA LYS A 56 -0.84 -6.07 4.29
C LYS A 56 -1.31 -5.46 5.60
N ALA A 57 -2.23 -6.11 6.31
CA ALA A 57 -2.67 -5.69 7.63
C ALA A 57 -1.53 -5.80 8.67
N LEU A 58 -0.77 -6.89 8.65
CA LEU A 58 0.41 -7.06 9.50
C LEU A 58 1.47 -6.01 9.20
N PHE A 59 1.73 -5.77 7.91
CA PHE A 59 2.65 -4.72 7.46
C PHE A 59 2.20 -3.33 7.91
N PHE A 60 0.91 -3.00 7.78
CA PHE A 60 0.34 -1.75 8.26
C PHE A 60 0.57 -1.58 9.78
N ALA A 61 0.24 -2.59 10.57
CA ALA A 61 0.44 -2.56 12.02
C ALA A 61 1.92 -2.36 12.39
N ALA A 62 2.85 -3.05 11.71
CA ALA A 62 4.28 -2.87 11.90
C ALA A 62 4.74 -1.45 11.56
N MET A 63 4.24 -0.86 10.47
CA MET A 63 4.59 0.51 10.08
C MET A 63 3.99 1.56 11.04
N VAL A 64 2.82 1.32 11.63
CA VAL A 64 2.27 2.17 12.70
C VAL A 64 3.19 2.19 13.91
N LEU A 65 3.66 1.01 14.35
CA LEU A 65 4.61 0.91 15.46
C LEU A 65 5.96 1.57 15.11
N TRP A 66 6.44 1.38 13.89
CA TRP A 66 7.68 1.99 13.38
C TRP A 66 7.58 3.52 13.36
N ALA A 67 6.48 4.08 12.84
CA ALA A 67 6.26 5.52 12.83
C ALA A 67 6.20 6.10 14.26
N ARG A 68 5.61 5.39 15.21
CA ARG A 68 5.62 5.79 16.63
C ARG A 68 7.01 5.72 17.24
N TRP A 69 7.80 4.72 16.86
CA TRP A 69 9.18 4.56 17.34
C TRP A 69 10.11 5.68 16.87
N TRP A 70 9.89 6.22 15.67
CA TRP A 70 10.63 7.37 15.15
C TRP A 70 10.23 8.69 15.80
N ASP A 71 8.97 8.84 16.14
CA ASP A 71 8.45 10.06 16.78
C ASP A 71 9.11 10.39 18.12
N VAL A 72 9.50 9.36 18.88
CA VAL A 72 10.19 9.56 20.16
C VAL A 72 11.69 9.89 19.98
N ARG A 73 12.22 9.80 18.75
CA ARG A 73 13.66 10.00 18.44
C ARG A 73 13.91 11.26 17.63
N ILE A 74 13.04 11.55 16.68
CA ILE A 74 13.18 12.67 15.74
C ILE A 74 11.85 13.42 15.71
N ARG A 75 11.94 14.74 15.87
CA ARG A 75 10.78 15.62 15.72
C ARG A 75 10.19 15.44 14.32
N HIS A 76 8.91 15.07 14.24
CA HIS A 76 8.20 14.73 13.00
C HIS A 76 8.66 13.44 12.29
N GLY A 77 9.46 12.59 12.93
CA GLY A 77 9.99 11.36 12.33
C GLY A 77 8.91 10.41 11.80
N GLY A 78 7.82 10.20 12.55
CA GLY A 78 6.72 9.35 12.10
C GLY A 78 5.95 9.93 10.91
N VAL A 79 5.85 11.27 10.80
CA VAL A 79 5.27 11.92 9.63
C VAL A 79 6.14 11.67 8.40
N THR A 80 7.45 11.87 8.51
CA THR A 80 8.40 11.61 7.42
C THR A 80 8.35 10.17 6.94
N VAL A 81 8.35 9.20 7.87
CA VAL A 81 8.22 7.77 7.55
C VAL A 81 6.93 7.50 6.77
N LEU A 82 5.79 8.00 7.25
CA LEU A 82 4.51 7.77 6.59
C LEU A 82 4.44 8.42 5.22
N THR A 83 5.02 9.61 5.04
CA THR A 83 5.10 10.26 3.73
C THR A 83 5.91 9.41 2.75
N VAL A 84 7.08 8.91 3.15
CA VAL A 84 7.90 8.03 2.29
C VAL A 84 7.13 6.76 1.91
N LEU A 85 6.46 6.13 2.88
CA LEU A 85 5.63 4.95 2.64
C LEU A 85 4.47 5.24 1.69
N CYS A 86 3.76 6.36 1.87
CA CYS A 86 2.69 6.77 0.96
C CYS A 86 3.22 6.98 -0.45
N THR A 87 4.33 7.72 -0.62
CA THR A 87 4.94 7.96 -1.93
C THR A 87 5.32 6.65 -2.62
N TRP A 88 5.94 5.73 -1.90
CA TRP A 88 6.30 4.41 -2.43
C TRP A 88 5.07 3.62 -2.87
N PHE A 89 4.04 3.53 -2.04
CA PHE A 89 2.83 2.78 -2.38
C PHE A 89 1.98 3.45 -3.45
N THR A 90 2.01 4.78 -3.57
CA THR A 90 1.45 5.47 -4.73
C THR A 90 2.12 5.01 -6.02
N PHE A 91 3.44 4.90 -6.05
CA PHE A 91 4.17 4.39 -7.22
C PHE A 91 3.74 2.96 -7.58
N VAL A 92 3.66 2.06 -6.58
CA VAL A 92 3.22 0.67 -6.79
C VAL A 92 1.80 0.61 -7.35
N VAL A 93 0.86 1.34 -6.74
CA VAL A 93 -0.53 1.39 -7.20
C VAL A 93 -0.63 1.93 -8.63
N VAL A 94 0.09 3.01 -8.95
CA VAL A 94 0.08 3.60 -10.30
C VAL A 94 0.63 2.61 -11.32
N HIS A 95 1.71 1.90 -10.98
CA HIS A 95 2.26 0.84 -11.82
C HIS A 95 1.23 -0.27 -12.08
N ASN A 96 0.55 -0.77 -11.05
CA ASN A 96 -0.45 -1.82 -11.19
C ASN A 96 -1.68 -1.36 -11.99
N ILE A 97 -2.15 -0.13 -11.78
CA ILE A 97 -3.23 0.46 -12.59
C ILE A 97 -2.79 0.58 -14.05
N GLY A 98 -1.57 1.05 -14.31
CA GLY A 98 -1.02 1.12 -15.67
C GLY A 98 -1.00 -0.24 -16.36
N SER A 99 -0.59 -1.29 -15.64
CA SER A 99 -0.63 -2.67 -16.14
C SER A 99 -2.06 -3.13 -16.45
N LEU A 100 -3.06 -2.76 -15.64
CA LEU A 100 -4.46 -3.10 -15.88
C LEU A 100 -5.04 -2.36 -17.08
N VAL A 101 -4.74 -1.06 -17.22
CA VAL A 101 -5.25 -0.22 -18.32
C VAL A 101 -4.62 -0.60 -19.66
N SER A 102 -3.38 -1.11 -19.65
CA SER A 102 -2.72 -1.59 -20.87
C SER A 102 -3.31 -2.87 -21.46
N LEU A 103 -4.24 -3.52 -20.74
CA LEU A 103 -4.88 -4.75 -21.21
C LEU A 103 -6.04 -4.45 -22.18
N PRO A 104 -6.21 -5.27 -23.24
CA PRO A 104 -7.33 -5.14 -24.14
C PRO A 104 -8.68 -5.27 -23.41
N THR A 105 -9.67 -4.46 -23.81
CA THR A 105 -10.99 -4.39 -23.16
C THR A 105 -11.77 -5.70 -23.12
N TRP A 106 -11.48 -6.65 -24.02
CA TRP A 106 -12.09 -7.98 -24.04
C TRP A 106 -11.58 -8.95 -22.96
N VAL A 107 -10.52 -8.58 -22.23
CA VAL A 107 -10.00 -9.33 -21.06
C VAL A 107 -10.67 -8.85 -19.75
N MET A 108 -11.32 -7.67 -19.77
CA MET A 108 -11.91 -7.04 -18.58
C MET A 108 -13.44 -7.25 -18.45
N ALA A 109 -14.07 -7.93 -19.41
CA ALA A 109 -15.52 -8.22 -19.45
C ALA A 109 -15.82 -9.61 -18.88
#